data_AF-N8Y5U8-F1
#
_entry.id   AF-N8Y5U8-F1
#
_cell.length_a   1.000
_cell.length_b   1.000
_cell.length_c   1.000
_cell.angle_alpha   90.00
_cell.angle_beta   90.00
_cell.angle_gamma   90.00
#
_symmetry.space_group_name_H-M   'P 1'
#
loop_
_entity.id
_entity.type
_entity.pdbx_description
1 polymer ?
#
loop_
_entity_poly.entity_id
_entity_poly.type
_entity_poly.pdbx_seq_one_letter_code
_entity_poly.pdbx_strand_id
1 'polypeptide(L)'
;MQKLFKTDMLYADQTFETSSDLGLLSKQEILAFFDQVDWYEQAELADHEEFSPTLSVEDQDKKRLFWVAVIGNKTSIIFLVETDIDIELRKKFLGLFSYRSRVDSITKELNQQQARQFLELFMDQQDQRIYDLYIQKK
;
A
#
# COMPACT_ATOMS: atom_id res chain seq x y z
N MET A 1 14.18 3.14 -19.52
CA MET A 1 13.90 1.86 -18.80
C MET A 1 12.66 2.07 -17.95
N GLN A 2 11.72 1.13 -18.00
CA GLN A 2 10.56 1.10 -17.12
C GLN A 2 11.02 0.63 -15.74
N LYS A 3 10.54 1.29 -14.68
CA LYS A 3 10.84 0.90 -13.30
C LYS A 3 10.04 -0.35 -12.94
N LEU A 4 10.67 -1.27 -12.22
CA LEU A 4 10.07 -2.50 -11.70
C LEU A 4 10.05 -2.47 -10.17
N PHE A 5 9.11 -3.18 -9.58
CA PHE A 5 8.91 -3.30 -8.15
C PHE A 5 8.79 -4.78 -7.79
N LYS A 6 9.39 -5.19 -6.68
CA LYS A 6 9.15 -6.53 -6.13
C LYS A 6 7.72 -6.56 -5.60
N THR A 7 6.96 -7.56 -6.01
CA THR A 7 5.53 -7.64 -5.69
C THR A 7 5.23 -9.01 -5.09
N ASP A 8 4.55 -9.02 -3.96
CA ASP A 8 4.14 -10.25 -3.27
C ASP A 8 2.64 -10.15 -2.93
N MET A 9 1.90 -11.26 -3.00
CA MET A 9 0.50 -11.35 -2.59
C MET A 9 0.32 -12.43 -1.52
N LEU A 10 -0.22 -12.04 -0.38
CA LEU A 10 -0.72 -12.95 0.64
C LEU A 10 -2.22 -13.13 0.42
N TYR A 11 -2.64 -14.32 0.01
CA TYR A 11 -4.07 -14.67 -0.08
C TYR A 11 -4.62 -15.10 1.28
N ALA A 12 -5.95 -15.15 1.42
CA ALA A 12 -6.61 -15.50 2.68
C ALA A 12 -6.24 -16.90 3.20
N ASP A 13 -6.02 -17.85 2.30
CA ASP A 13 -5.67 -19.24 2.59
C ASP A 13 -4.16 -19.47 2.80
N GLN A 14 -3.38 -18.38 2.82
CA GLN A 14 -1.93 -18.41 2.96
C GLN A 14 -1.47 -17.80 4.29
N THR A 15 -0.24 -18.14 4.66
CA THR A 15 0.52 -17.50 5.73
C THR A 15 1.63 -16.63 5.13
N PHE A 16 2.24 -15.74 5.91
CA PHE A 16 3.38 -14.95 5.45
C PHE A 16 4.51 -15.81 4.84
N GLU A 17 4.76 -17.00 5.40
CA GLU A 17 5.78 -17.95 4.91
C GLU A 17 5.43 -18.57 3.56
N THR A 18 4.15 -18.52 3.17
CA THR A 18 3.61 -19.12 1.94
C THR A 18 3.03 -18.09 0.99
N SER A 19 3.33 -16.80 1.21
CA SER A 19 2.93 -15.72 0.31
C SER A 19 3.47 -15.94 -1.10
N SER A 20 2.67 -15.50 -2.07
CA SER A 20 2.95 -15.69 -3.50
C SER A 20 3.88 -14.60 -4.00
N ASP A 21 5.11 -14.96 -4.38
CA ASP A 21 6.05 -14.06 -5.07
C ASP A 21 5.60 -13.86 -6.52
N LEU A 22 5.16 -12.64 -6.84
CA LEU A 22 4.74 -12.25 -8.19
C LEU A 22 5.91 -11.71 -9.03
N GLY A 23 7.11 -11.63 -8.45
CA GLY A 23 8.33 -11.21 -9.09
C GLY A 23 8.46 -9.70 -9.24
N LEU A 24 9.22 -9.30 -10.25
CA LEU A 24 9.47 -7.90 -10.60
C LEU A 24 8.44 -7.44 -11.64
N LEU A 25 7.50 -6.60 -11.20
CA LEU A 25 6.41 -6.11 -12.04
C LEU A 25 6.52 -4.60 -12.27
N SER A 26 6.05 -4.16 -13.43
CA SER A 26 5.90 -2.74 -13.74
C SER A 26 4.66 -2.15 -13.08
N LYS A 27 4.60 -0.81 -13.02
CA LYS A 27 3.44 -0.08 -12.53
C LYS A 27 2.12 -0.54 -13.16
N GLN A 28 2.08 -0.71 -14.48
CA GLN A 28 0.85 -1.11 -15.17
C GLN A 28 0.43 -2.54 -14.80
N GLU A 29 1.38 -3.46 -14.67
CA GLU A 29 1.11 -4.85 -14.29
C GLU A 29 0.58 -4.95 -12.86
N ILE A 30 1.17 -4.19 -11.93
CA ILE A 30 0.74 -4.16 -10.52
C ILE A 30 -0.68 -3.60 -10.40
N LEU A 31 -0.98 -2.49 -11.09
CA LEU A 31 -2.32 -1.90 -11.06
C LEU A 31 -3.34 -2.83 -11.72
N ALA A 32 -2.99 -3.48 -12.83
CA ALA A 32 -3.86 -4.44 -13.48
C ALA A 32 -4.12 -5.67 -12.59
N PHE A 33 -3.09 -6.17 -11.89
CA PHE A 33 -3.24 -7.24 -10.92
C PHE A 33 -4.17 -6.82 -9.77
N PHE A 34 -3.93 -5.65 -9.16
CA PHE A 34 -4.79 -5.11 -8.10
C PHE A 34 -6.26 -4.99 -8.53
N ASP A 35 -6.50 -4.55 -9.77
CA ASP A 35 -7.85 -4.38 -10.31
C ASP A 35 -8.52 -5.73 -10.66
N GLN A 36 -7.75 -6.82 -10.83
CA GLN A 36 -8.25 -8.17 -11.18
C GLN A 36 -8.54 -9.07 -9.97
N VAL A 37 -7.92 -8.81 -8.82
CA VAL A 37 -8.17 -9.60 -7.60
C VAL A 37 -9.62 -9.41 -7.13
N ASP A 38 -10.32 -10.51 -6.88
CA ASP A 38 -11.62 -10.48 -6.21
C ASP A 38 -11.44 -10.23 -4.71
N TRP A 39 -11.30 -8.96 -4.35
CA TRP A 39 -11.08 -8.54 -2.96
C TRP A 39 -12.24 -8.88 -2.03
N TYR A 40 -13.46 -9.03 -2.55
CA TYR A 40 -14.62 -9.43 -1.74
C TYR A 40 -14.55 -10.92 -1.38
N GLU A 41 -14.19 -11.76 -2.34
CA GLU A 41 -13.96 -13.19 -2.09
C GLU A 41 -12.80 -13.38 -1.11
N GLN A 42 -11.69 -12.67 -1.32
CA GLN A 42 -10.53 -12.75 -0.42
C GLN A 42 -10.87 -12.29 1.00
N ALA A 43 -11.62 -11.19 1.16
CA ALA A 43 -12.04 -10.72 2.48
C ALA A 43 -12.98 -11.70 3.19
N GLU A 44 -13.90 -12.32 2.45
CA GLU A 44 -14.78 -13.36 3.00
C GLU A 44 -14.02 -14.59 3.48
N LEU A 45 -13.07 -15.08 2.68
CA LEU A 45 -12.25 -16.22 3.08
C LEU A 45 -11.43 -15.90 4.34
N ALA A 46 -10.97 -14.66 4.46
CA ALA A 46 -10.23 -14.19 5.62
C ALA A 46 -11.10 -13.95 6.86
N ASP A 47 -12.42 -13.87 6.77
CA ASP A 47 -13.29 -13.90 7.97
C ASP A 47 -13.32 -15.31 8.59
N HIS A 48 -12.96 -16.33 7.81
CA HIS A 48 -12.87 -17.72 8.24
C HIS A 48 -11.43 -18.16 8.60
N GLU A 49 -10.42 -17.38 8.21
CA GLU A 49 -8.99 -17.65 8.42
C GLU A 49 -8.35 -16.52 9.24
N GLU A 50 -7.14 -16.70 9.79
CA GLU A 50 -6.53 -15.71 10.69
C GLU A 50 -5.80 -14.54 9.97
N PHE A 51 -5.65 -14.57 8.64
CA PHE A 51 -4.81 -13.62 7.89
C PHE A 51 -5.58 -12.73 6.94
N SER A 52 -5.34 -11.41 7.03
CA SER A 52 -5.87 -10.43 6.08
C SER A 52 -5.12 -10.49 4.74
N PRO A 53 -5.82 -10.67 3.61
CA PRO A 53 -5.19 -10.73 2.30
C PRO A 53 -4.50 -9.41 1.99
N THR A 54 -3.25 -9.47 1.55
CA THR A 54 -2.36 -8.31 1.49
C THR A 54 -1.51 -8.33 0.22
N LEU A 55 -1.57 -7.24 -0.55
CA LEU A 55 -0.63 -6.97 -1.63
C LEU A 55 0.52 -6.10 -1.09
N SER A 56 1.75 -6.55 -1.35
CA SER A 56 2.99 -5.87 -0.99
C SER A 56 3.75 -5.42 -2.23
N VAL A 57 4.24 -4.19 -2.23
CA VAL A 57 5.01 -3.62 -3.33
C VAL A 57 6.26 -2.90 -2.78
N GLU A 58 7.43 -3.37 -3.19
CA GLU A 58 8.73 -2.86 -2.76
C GLU A 58 9.48 -2.16 -3.90
N ASP A 59 9.90 -0.93 -3.63
CA ASP A 59 10.89 -0.22 -4.43
C ASP A 59 12.29 -0.53 -3.87
N GLN A 60 12.95 -1.56 -4.41
CA GLN A 60 14.24 -2.05 -3.92
C GLN A 60 15.36 -1.01 -4.00
N ASP A 61 15.35 -0.15 -5.02
CA ASP A 61 16.36 0.91 -5.21
C ASP A 61 16.30 1.95 -4.08
N LYS A 62 15.08 2.28 -3.67
CA LYS A 62 14.84 3.30 -2.63
C LYS A 62 14.58 2.71 -1.25
N LYS A 63 14.52 1.38 -1.13
CA LYS A 63 14.17 0.65 0.09
C LYS A 63 12.86 1.14 0.71
N ARG A 64 11.84 1.28 -0.13
CA ARG A 64 10.51 1.70 0.29
C ARG A 64 9.52 0.58 0.11
N LEU A 65 8.51 0.56 0.97
CA LEU A 65 7.53 -0.51 0.98
C LEU A 65 6.11 0.07 1.04
N PHE A 66 5.20 -0.61 0.37
CA PHE A 66 3.78 -0.34 0.40
C PHE A 66 3.04 -1.65 0.63
N TRP A 67 2.10 -1.61 1.56
CA TRP A 67 1.18 -2.69 1.85
C TRP A 67 -0.24 -2.19 1.68
N VAL A 68 -1.08 -3.04 1.10
CA VAL A 68 -2.52 -2.84 1.10
C VAL A 68 -3.19 -4.15 1.47
N ALA A 69 -3.84 -4.16 2.64
CA ALA A 69 -4.63 -5.27 3.14
C ALA A 69 -6.12 -5.00 2.93
N VAL A 70 -6.90 -6.04 2.73
CA VAL A 70 -8.37 -5.97 2.74
C VAL A 70 -8.91 -6.59 4.02
N ILE A 71 -9.92 -5.97 4.61
CA ILE A 71 -10.73 -6.54 5.70
C ILE A 71 -12.22 -6.32 5.41
N GLY A 72 -13.07 -7.22 5.89
CA GLY A 72 -14.51 -7.16 5.68
C GLY A 72 -15.10 -8.52 5.30
N ASN A 73 -16.13 -8.52 4.45
CA ASN A 73 -16.84 -9.71 4.00
C ASN A 73 -17.40 -9.52 2.58
N LYS A 74 -18.16 -10.50 2.06
CA LYS A 74 -18.79 -10.48 0.72
C LYS A 74 -19.62 -9.24 0.38
N THR A 75 -20.08 -8.47 1.36
CA THR A 75 -20.99 -7.32 1.13
C THR A 75 -20.32 -5.98 1.39
N SER A 76 -19.26 -5.95 2.18
CA SER A 76 -18.58 -4.72 2.58
C SER A 76 -17.13 -5.01 2.87
N ILE A 77 -16.25 -4.35 2.13
CA ILE A 77 -14.80 -4.39 2.35
C ILE A 77 -14.26 -2.97 2.57
N ILE A 78 -13.20 -2.89 3.34
CA ILE A 78 -12.36 -1.70 3.47
C ILE A 78 -10.90 -2.12 3.25
N PHE A 79 -10.12 -1.19 2.73
CA PHE A 79 -8.69 -1.38 2.52
C PHE A 79 -7.92 -0.65 3.61
N LEU A 80 -6.97 -1.35 4.21
CA LEU A 80 -5.97 -0.80 5.11
C LEU A 80 -4.66 -0.69 4.33
N VAL A 81 -4.24 0.54 4.06
CA VAL A 81 -2.92 0.80 3.47
C VAL A 81 -1.92 0.98 4.61
N GLU A 82 -0.68 0.59 4.38
CA GLU A 82 0.50 0.99 5.15
C GLU A 82 1.64 1.28 4.17
N THR A 83 2.48 2.27 4.48
CA THR A 83 3.62 2.58 3.63
C THR A 83 4.80 3.08 4.45
N ASP A 84 5.98 2.72 3.97
CA ASP A 84 7.25 3.18 4.45
C ASP A 84 7.84 4.19 3.45
N ILE A 85 7.73 5.48 3.79
CA ILE A 85 8.19 6.59 2.96
C ILE A 85 8.95 7.63 3.78
N ASP A 86 9.96 8.23 3.14
CA ASP A 86 10.71 9.37 3.66
C ASP A 86 10.05 10.68 3.22
N ILE A 87 9.66 11.52 4.18
CA ILE A 87 9.05 12.82 3.91
C ILE A 87 9.91 13.93 4.50
N GLU A 88 10.12 15.01 3.74
CA GLU A 88 10.79 16.21 4.23
C GLU A 88 9.76 17.17 4.84
N LEU A 89 9.74 17.26 6.16
CA LEU A 89 8.86 18.16 6.89
C LEU A 89 9.54 19.51 7.12
N ARG A 90 8.88 20.59 6.70
CA ARG A 90 9.31 21.96 7.00
C ARG A 90 8.65 22.43 8.29
N LYS A 91 9.42 22.76 9.33
CA LYS A 91 8.84 23.42 10.52
C LYS A 91 8.53 24.88 10.20
N LYS A 92 7.33 25.34 10.56
CA LYS A 92 6.86 26.73 10.42
C LYS A 92 7.56 27.75 11.34
N PHE A 93 8.58 27.35 12.12
CA PHE A 93 9.37 28.30 12.90
C PHE A 93 10.51 28.85 12.02
N LEU A 94 10.27 30.01 11.40
CA LEU A 94 11.22 30.80 10.60
C LEU A 94 11.79 30.15 9.31
N GLY A 95 11.28 29.01 8.85
CA GLY A 95 11.59 28.50 7.49
C GLY A 95 13.03 28.07 7.24
N LEU A 96 13.88 28.01 8.28
CA LEU A 96 15.32 27.73 8.17
C LEU A 96 15.70 26.28 8.46
N PHE A 97 14.75 25.42 8.82
CA PHE A 97 15.03 24.02 9.15
C PHE A 97 14.02 23.08 8.48
N SER A 98 14.52 22.27 7.54
CA SER A 98 13.85 21.06 7.10
C SER A 98 14.44 19.86 7.83
N TYR A 99 13.61 18.88 8.14
CA TYR A 99 14.06 17.58 8.65
C TYR A 99 13.35 16.48 7.87
N ARG A 100 14.08 15.41 7.56
CA ARG A 100 13.49 14.20 6.99
C ARG A 100 12.94 13.36 8.13
N SER A 101 11.68 12.94 7.99
CA SER A 101 11.04 11.99 8.88
C SER A 101 10.58 10.80 8.05
N ARG A 102 10.92 9.61 8.52
CA ARG A 102 10.20 8.40 8.14
C ARG A 102 8.83 8.47 8.79
N VAL A 103 7.78 8.16 8.05
CA VAL A 103 6.44 8.02 8.62
C VAL A 103 6.14 6.53 8.67
N ASP A 104 6.42 5.93 9.82
CA ASP A 104 6.14 4.51 10.06
C ASP A 104 4.64 4.33 10.28
N SER A 105 4.03 3.45 9.48
CA SER A 105 2.64 3.00 9.54
C SER A 105 1.57 4.11 9.54
N ILE A 106 1.09 4.43 8.34
CA ILE A 106 -0.17 5.13 8.15
C ILE A 106 -1.24 4.08 7.94
N THR A 107 -2.04 3.72 8.94
CA THR A 107 -3.24 2.90 8.73
C THR A 107 -4.42 3.81 8.39
N LYS A 108 -5.01 3.62 7.20
CA LYS A 108 -6.20 4.37 6.77
C LYS A 108 -7.20 3.44 6.10
N GLU A 109 -8.46 3.54 6.54
CA GLU A 109 -9.58 2.87 5.87
C GLU A 109 -9.91 3.60 4.58
N LEU A 110 -9.80 2.88 3.47
CA LEU A 110 -10.00 3.38 2.13
C LEU A 110 -11.00 2.49 1.39
N ASN A 111 -11.72 3.06 0.41
CA ASN A 111 -12.36 2.25 -0.61
C ASN A 111 -11.34 1.79 -1.66
N GLN A 112 -11.71 0.85 -2.52
CA GLN A 112 -10.81 0.28 -3.52
C GLN A 112 -10.17 1.34 -4.43
N GLN A 113 -10.94 2.34 -4.88
CA GLN A 113 -10.44 3.41 -5.74
C GLN A 113 -9.36 4.24 -5.03
N GLN A 114 -9.56 4.56 -3.75
CA GLN A 114 -8.60 5.31 -2.95
C GLN A 114 -7.34 4.47 -2.67
N ALA A 115 -7.49 3.19 -2.34
CA ALA A 115 -6.36 2.28 -2.15
C ALA A 115 -5.51 2.17 -3.42
N ARG A 116 -6.17 1.99 -4.57
CA ARG A 116 -5.53 2.01 -5.90
C ARG A 116 -4.79 3.31 -6.17
N GLN A 117 -5.39 4.45 -5.81
CA GLN A 117 -4.74 5.76 -5.94
C GLN A 117 -3.48 5.88 -5.07
N PHE A 118 -3.51 5.38 -3.84
CA PHE A 118 -2.35 5.38 -2.94
C PHE A 118 -1.21 4.52 -3.50
N LEU A 119 -1.54 3.33 -4.00
CA LEU A 119 -0.59 2.43 -4.65
C LEU A 119 0.05 3.08 -5.89
N GLU A 120 -0.76 3.77 -6.70
CA GLU A 120 -0.27 4.53 -7.85
C GLU A 120 0.67 5.68 -7.44
N LEU A 121 0.29 6.47 -6.44
CA LEU A 121 1.13 7.56 -5.92
C LEU A 121 2.46 7.04 -5.36
N PHE A 122 2.46 5.87 -4.71
CA PHE A 122 3.66 5.22 -4.21
C PHE A 122 4.61 4.87 -5.35
N MET A 123 4.13 4.19 -6.40
CA MET A 123 4.96 3.81 -7.55
C MET A 123 5.46 5.03 -8.35
N ASP A 124 4.67 6.11 -8.37
CA ASP A 124 5.09 7.39 -8.96
C ASP A 124 6.01 8.23 -8.05
N GLN A 125 6.35 7.73 -6.86
CA GLN A 125 7.22 8.38 -5.88
C GLN A 125 6.71 9.76 -5.43
N GLN A 126 5.39 9.90 -5.35
CA GLN A 126 4.71 11.12 -4.96
C GLN A 126 4.49 11.19 -3.44
N ASP A 127 5.56 11.00 -2.66
CA ASP A 127 5.51 10.77 -1.20
C ASP A 127 4.84 11.92 -0.44
N GLN A 128 5.11 13.16 -0.86
CA GLN A 128 4.44 14.33 -0.30
C GLN A 128 2.92 14.29 -0.50
N ARG A 129 2.44 13.82 -1.66
CA ARG A 129 0.99 13.70 -1.91
C ARG A 129 0.37 12.60 -1.08
N ILE A 130 1.06 11.48 -0.87
CA ILE A 130 0.63 10.41 0.05
C ILE A 130 0.48 10.99 1.47
N TYR A 131 1.49 11.74 1.93
CA TYR A 131 1.45 12.42 3.23
C TYR A 131 0.32 13.44 3.33
N ASP A 132 0.12 14.28 2.31
CA ASP A 132 -0.92 15.29 2.29
C ASP A 132 -2.33 14.64 2.38
N LEU A 133 -2.56 13.57 1.61
CA LEU A 133 -3.81 12.80 1.66
C LEU A 133 -4.02 12.11 3.01
N TYR A 134 -2.95 11.77 3.72
CA TYR A 134 -3.02 11.27 5.08
C TYR A 134 -3.43 12.36 6.08
N ILE A 135 -2.71 13.49 6.13
CA ILE A 135 -2.89 14.53 7.14
C ILE A 135 -4.16 15.38 6.98
N GLN A 136 -4.69 15.54 5.75
CA GLN A 136 -5.80 16.46 5.46
C GLN A 136 -7.18 16.01 5.97
N LYS A 137 -7.30 14.90 6.70
CA LYS A 137 -8.58 14.41 7.25
C LYS A 137 -8.62 14.32 8.79
N LYS A 138 -7.84 15.14 9.50
CA LYS A 138 -8.08 15.41 10.93
C LYS A 138 -8.97 16.62 11.11
#